data_AF-A0A3B8RYE8-F1
#
_entry.id   AF-A0A3B8RYE8-F1
#
_cell.length_a   1.000
_cell.length_b   1.000
_cell.length_c   1.000
_cell.angle_alpha   90.00
_cell.angle_beta   90.00
_cell.angle_gamma   90.00
#
_symmetry.space_group_name_H-M   'P 1'
#
loop_
_entity.id
_entity.type
_entity.pdbx_description
1 polymer ?
#
loop_
_entity_poly.entity_id
_entity_poly.type
_entity_poly.pdbx_seq_one_letter_code
_entity_poly.pdbx_strand_id
1 'polypeptide(L)'
;MPVFNINQNFNRLLKAEDIDGDKKITVDDKGPKRFNLISINGKSFEVCGTFHLSILLQELYLAKKDGKDELDISKEMIFQLPVDRASSLIKNYFWKGLTRRIDESNIKASVTDSKTHSEKTYIYIPPRDEFAFKYFKNIQIKHKDLNLSVEKLPPIITDKYLHVLNKKPGLLVLALKKDKSGTTSGVPFVVPGGRFNEMYGWDSYFESLGLINDGRIDLAIAMAENFFYQIEHYGKILNANRTYYLNRSQPPFLTSFIREIWENIEEKNKAWLKNALQYAIKEYHNVWVGKDRLTSTGLSRYFGSGSGMPPETEPEHFDAVLKPFAKKYKMAIPQFRQKYLSFEISVPELEDYFLHDRAVRESGHDTSYRIDSVCAHLNTVDLNSLLFKYEMDIAHFIKQEFSDRFNYQGKIHKSSDWLKRAKIRKELIDKLMWDTKRGFFFDYNFVLKKKTNYESAVTFYPLWAKLASKKQASILIKRALPLLEEAGGIAAST
;
A
#
# COMPACT_ATOMS: atom_id res chain seq x y z
N MET A 1 33.10 -15.18 24.70
CA MET A 1 31.78 -15.07 25.35
C MET A 1 31.24 -16.48 25.57
N PRO A 2 30.32 -16.74 26.52
CA PRO A 2 29.76 -18.07 26.70
C PRO A 2 28.95 -18.50 25.46
N VAL A 3 29.15 -19.74 25.01
CA VAL A 3 28.44 -20.32 23.85
C VAL A 3 27.36 -21.27 24.35
N PHE A 4 26.16 -21.20 23.77
CA PHE A 4 24.97 -21.92 24.22
C PHE A 4 24.46 -22.89 23.15
N ASN A 5 24.12 -24.13 23.56
CA ASN A 5 23.43 -25.07 22.68
C ASN A 5 21.99 -24.59 22.44
N ILE A 6 21.63 -24.33 21.19
CA ILE A 6 20.35 -23.71 20.83
C ILE A 6 19.19 -24.65 21.12
N ASN A 7 19.22 -25.89 20.60
CA ASN A 7 18.10 -26.83 20.70
C ASN A 7 17.78 -27.20 22.15
N GLN A 8 18.81 -27.44 22.97
CA GLN A 8 18.64 -27.79 24.37
C GLN A 8 18.00 -26.64 25.15
N ASN A 9 18.51 -25.41 25.01
CA ASN A 9 17.98 -24.26 25.74
C ASN A 9 16.60 -23.83 25.23
N PHE A 10 16.36 -23.88 23.91
CA PHE A 10 15.07 -23.57 23.29
C PHE A 10 13.94 -24.47 23.81
N ASN A 11 14.15 -25.79 23.79
CA ASN A 11 13.13 -26.74 24.24
C ASN A 11 12.89 -26.65 25.76
N ARG A 12 13.95 -26.41 26.55
CA ARG A 12 13.84 -26.21 28.00
C ARG A 12 13.07 -24.93 28.34
N LEU A 13 13.33 -23.85 27.59
CA LEU A 13 12.67 -22.56 27.80
C LEU A 13 11.17 -22.66 27.49
N LEU A 14 10.80 -23.23 26.34
CA LEU A 14 9.39 -23.45 26.00
C LEU A 14 8.69 -24.33 27.04
N LYS A 15 9.29 -25.47 27.42
CA LYS A 15 8.70 -26.35 28.44
C LYS A 15 8.47 -25.66 29.79
N ALA A 16 9.29 -24.66 30.13
CA ALA A 16 9.19 -23.95 31.40
C ALA A 16 8.21 -22.77 31.35
N GLU A 17 8.16 -22.02 30.24
CA GLU A 17 7.54 -20.69 30.20
C GLU A 17 6.39 -20.55 29.19
N ASP A 18 6.27 -21.44 28.20
CA ASP A 18 5.17 -21.48 27.23
C ASP A 18 4.13 -22.50 27.70
N ILE A 19 3.09 -22.03 28.39
CA ILE A 19 2.13 -22.89 29.09
C ILE A 19 0.99 -23.33 28.16
N ASP A 20 0.60 -22.47 27.22
CA ASP A 20 -0.48 -22.75 26.28
C ASP A 20 -0.01 -23.45 24.98
N GLY A 21 1.31 -23.56 24.79
CA GLY A 21 1.92 -24.28 23.68
C GLY A 21 1.91 -23.51 22.36
N ASP A 22 1.65 -22.19 22.40
CA ASP A 22 1.56 -21.35 21.21
C ASP A 22 2.93 -20.91 20.67
N LYS A 23 4.01 -21.32 21.34
CA LYS A 23 5.42 -21.00 21.05
C LYS A 23 5.76 -19.53 21.25
N LYS A 24 5.08 -18.87 22.18
CA LYS A 24 5.40 -17.52 22.64
C LYS A 24 5.58 -17.53 24.16
N ILE A 25 6.14 -16.44 24.67
CA ILE A 25 6.20 -16.16 26.11
C ILE A 25 5.59 -14.79 26.30
N THR A 26 4.45 -14.76 26.97
CA THR A 26 3.60 -13.60 27.17
C THR A 26 3.30 -13.39 28.66
N VAL A 27 2.58 -12.32 28.97
CA VAL A 27 2.13 -12.03 30.35
C VAL A 27 1.03 -12.99 30.81
N ASP A 28 0.39 -13.67 29.87
CA ASP A 28 -0.69 -14.62 30.13
C ASP A 28 -0.15 -15.99 30.57
N ASP A 29 1.04 -16.36 30.07
CA ASP A 29 1.76 -17.54 30.55
C ASP A 29 2.01 -17.47 32.05
N LYS A 30 1.72 -18.55 32.78
CA LYS A 30 1.91 -18.64 34.24
C LYS A 30 3.15 -19.45 34.64
N GLY A 31 4.14 -19.53 33.74
CA GLY A 31 5.46 -20.07 34.02
C GLY A 31 6.21 -19.32 35.14
N PRO A 32 7.38 -19.82 35.58
CA PRO A 32 8.11 -19.28 36.72
C PRO A 32 8.68 -17.88 36.51
N LYS A 33 8.67 -17.36 35.27
CA LYS A 33 9.25 -16.07 34.87
C LYS A 33 10.74 -15.96 35.19
N ARG A 34 11.42 -17.11 35.21
CA ARG A 34 12.85 -17.26 35.49
C ARG A 34 13.39 -18.47 34.78
N PHE A 35 14.51 -18.31 34.09
CA PHE A 35 15.15 -19.39 33.33
C PHE A 35 16.67 -19.33 33.47
N ASN A 36 17.28 -20.48 33.76
CA ASN A 36 18.73 -20.63 33.73
C ASN A 36 19.20 -21.07 32.34
N LEU A 37 19.75 -20.12 31.59
CA LEU A 37 20.44 -20.36 30.32
C LEU A 37 21.78 -21.05 30.60
N ILE A 38 21.99 -22.24 30.02
CA ILE A 38 23.17 -23.08 30.30
C ILE A 38 24.05 -23.14 29.06
N SER A 39 25.29 -22.69 29.21
CA SER A 39 26.34 -22.77 28.20
C SER A 39 26.89 -24.20 28.03
N ILE A 40 27.57 -24.45 26.92
CA ILE A 40 28.19 -25.75 26.61
C ILE A 40 29.21 -26.17 27.68
N ASN A 41 29.89 -25.20 28.31
CA ASN A 41 30.87 -25.44 29.37
C ASN A 41 30.25 -25.51 30.77
N GLY A 42 28.92 -25.66 30.87
CA GLY A 42 28.19 -25.82 32.15
C GLY A 42 27.97 -24.54 32.97
N LYS A 43 28.48 -23.38 32.53
CA LYS A 43 28.17 -22.11 33.18
C LYS A 43 26.70 -21.75 32.93
N SER A 44 25.99 -21.40 34.00
CA SER A 44 24.61 -20.92 33.93
C SER A 44 24.52 -19.41 34.08
N PHE A 45 23.48 -18.85 33.47
CA PHE A 45 23.12 -17.44 33.58
C PHE A 45 21.59 -17.33 33.73
N GLU A 46 21.11 -16.62 34.74
CA GLU A 46 19.68 -16.46 34.99
C GLU A 46 19.11 -15.32 34.14
N VAL A 47 17.98 -15.58 33.48
CA VAL A 47 17.14 -14.60 32.79
C VAL A 47 15.79 -14.54 33.49
N CYS A 48 15.39 -13.35 33.91
CA CYS A 48 14.17 -13.13 34.69
C CYS A 48 13.22 -12.16 33.98
N GLY A 49 11.91 -12.39 34.16
CA GLY A 49 10.85 -11.56 33.63
C GLY A 49 10.40 -11.96 32.23
N THR A 50 9.09 -11.94 32.00
CA THR A 50 8.43 -12.32 30.75
C THR A 50 9.09 -11.72 29.51
N PHE A 51 9.40 -10.42 29.55
CA PHE A 51 9.94 -9.71 28.39
C PHE A 51 11.32 -10.25 27.98
N HIS A 52 12.26 -10.38 28.91
CA HIS A 52 13.61 -10.87 28.63
C HIS A 52 13.64 -12.36 28.24
N LEU A 53 12.72 -13.15 28.81
CA LEU A 53 12.52 -14.54 28.41
C LEU A 53 11.97 -14.64 26.98
N SER A 54 11.03 -13.77 26.61
CA SER A 54 10.54 -13.66 25.24
C SER A 54 11.64 -13.25 24.26
N ILE A 55 12.52 -12.32 24.65
CA ILE A 55 13.71 -11.97 23.87
C ILE A 55 14.61 -13.19 23.67
N LEU A 56 14.95 -13.89 24.75
CA LEU A 56 15.80 -15.08 24.69
C LEU A 56 15.21 -16.15 23.76
N LEU A 57 13.90 -16.39 23.85
CA LEU A 57 13.19 -17.32 22.97
C LEU A 57 13.32 -16.90 21.50
N GLN A 58 13.14 -15.61 21.20
CA GLN A 58 13.27 -15.07 19.85
C GLN A 58 14.69 -15.23 19.30
N GLU A 59 15.73 -14.90 20.07
CA GLU A 59 17.12 -15.03 19.61
C GLU A 59 17.53 -16.49 19.36
N LEU A 60 17.12 -17.40 20.26
CA LEU A 60 17.31 -18.83 20.07
C LEU A 60 16.59 -19.32 18.80
N TYR A 61 15.36 -18.86 18.56
CA TYR A 61 14.60 -19.21 17.36
C TYR A 61 15.25 -18.67 16.07
N LEU A 62 15.67 -17.41 16.07
CA LEU A 62 16.32 -16.78 14.92
C LEU A 62 17.62 -17.51 14.56
N ALA A 63 18.45 -17.81 15.55
CA ALA A 63 19.69 -18.56 15.34
C ALA A 63 19.41 -19.98 14.82
N LYS A 64 18.39 -20.66 15.36
CA LYS A 64 17.92 -21.97 14.87
C LYS A 64 17.45 -21.90 13.42
N LYS A 65 16.70 -20.87 13.06
CA LYS A 65 16.19 -20.65 11.70
C LYS A 65 17.31 -20.41 10.70
N ASP A 66 18.40 -19.78 11.14
CA ASP A 66 19.62 -19.58 10.35
C ASP A 66 20.51 -20.85 10.28
N GLY A 67 20.03 -21.99 10.80
CA GLY A 67 20.72 -23.27 10.75
C GLY A 67 21.90 -23.39 11.72
N LYS A 68 21.95 -22.56 12.76
CA LYS A 68 22.98 -22.65 13.80
C LYS A 68 22.57 -23.65 14.87
N ASP A 69 23.54 -24.41 15.37
CA ASP A 69 23.40 -25.27 16.55
C ASP A 69 23.84 -24.58 17.86
N GLU A 70 24.66 -23.55 17.71
CA GLU A 70 25.25 -22.78 18.80
C GLU A 70 24.95 -21.29 18.67
N LEU A 71 24.70 -20.64 19.79
CA LEU A 71 24.45 -19.21 19.88
C LEU A 71 25.48 -18.56 20.80
N ASP A 72 26.15 -17.53 20.29
CA ASP A 72 26.85 -16.54 21.11
C ASP A 72 25.91 -15.34 21.28
N ILE A 73 25.44 -15.14 22.52
CA ILE A 73 24.51 -14.06 22.87
C ILE A 73 25.02 -13.32 24.10
N SER A 74 25.04 -12.00 23.99
CA SER A 74 25.47 -11.12 25.08
C SER A 74 24.31 -10.84 26.04
N LYS A 75 24.63 -10.46 27.28
CA LYS A 75 23.60 -10.03 28.24
C LYS A 75 22.89 -8.78 27.75
N GLU A 76 23.65 -7.86 27.16
CA GLU A 76 23.12 -6.62 26.60
C GLU A 76 22.04 -6.91 25.56
N MET A 77 22.15 -8.00 24.78
CA MET A 77 21.12 -8.41 23.82
C MET A 77 19.84 -8.93 24.46
N ILE A 78 19.94 -9.63 25.60
CA ILE A 78 18.80 -10.18 26.34
C ILE A 78 18.08 -9.08 27.15
N PHE A 79 18.83 -8.15 27.73
CA PHE A 79 18.33 -7.09 28.60
C PHE A 79 18.18 -5.74 27.90
N GLN A 80 17.99 -5.73 26.58
CA GLN A 80 17.70 -4.50 25.83
C GLN A 80 16.40 -3.86 26.31
N LEU A 81 16.32 -2.53 26.22
CA LEU A 81 15.07 -1.81 26.43
C LEU A 81 14.08 -2.13 25.31
N PRO A 82 12.76 -2.19 25.60
CA PRO A 82 11.75 -2.53 24.58
C PRO A 82 11.77 -1.63 23.34
N VAL A 83 11.99 -0.33 23.52
CA VAL A 83 12.04 0.65 22.43
C VAL A 83 13.24 0.38 21.52
N ASP A 84 14.42 0.16 22.10
CA ASP A 84 15.64 -0.12 21.35
C ASP A 84 15.54 -1.44 20.58
N ARG A 85 14.97 -2.47 21.21
CA ARG A 85 14.75 -3.76 20.56
C ARG A 85 13.79 -3.64 19.38
N ALA A 86 12.65 -2.97 19.56
CA ALA A 86 11.68 -2.79 18.49
C ALA A 86 12.29 -2.04 17.29
N SER A 87 13.01 -0.95 17.57
CA SER A 87 13.72 -0.19 16.53
C SER A 87 14.78 -1.04 15.81
N SER A 88 15.58 -1.80 16.57
CA SER A 88 16.60 -2.70 15.99
C SER A 88 15.98 -3.80 15.11
N LEU A 89 14.88 -4.42 15.54
CA LEU A 89 14.17 -5.44 14.76
C LEU A 89 13.59 -4.87 13.46
N ILE A 90 12.98 -3.69 13.51
CA ILE A 90 12.47 -3.00 12.31
C ILE A 90 13.61 -2.82 11.31
N LYS A 91 14.69 -2.15 11.75
CA LYS A 91 15.83 -1.79 10.93
C LYS A 91 16.57 -3.00 10.34
N ASN A 92 16.86 -4.00 11.17
CA ASN A 92 17.79 -5.07 10.83
C ASN A 92 17.10 -6.36 10.35
N TYR A 93 15.83 -6.59 10.71
CA TYR A 93 15.13 -7.83 10.42
C TYR A 93 13.87 -7.63 9.56
N PHE A 94 12.95 -6.74 9.96
CA PHE A 94 11.64 -6.63 9.30
C PHE A 94 11.76 -6.09 7.89
N TRP A 95 12.55 -5.03 7.62
CA TRP A 95 12.71 -4.56 6.24
C TRP A 95 13.21 -5.64 5.29
N LYS A 96 14.19 -6.45 5.73
CA LYS A 96 14.69 -7.59 4.94
C LYS A 96 13.59 -8.62 4.71
N GLY A 97 12.82 -8.94 5.74
CA GLY A 97 11.69 -9.88 5.67
C GLY A 97 10.50 -9.40 4.82
N LEU A 98 10.35 -8.09 4.63
CA LEU A 98 9.31 -7.47 3.82
C LEU A 98 9.79 -7.08 2.41
N THR A 99 11.09 -7.12 2.13
CA THR A 99 11.60 -6.81 0.79
C THR A 99 11.28 -7.95 -0.18
N ARG A 100 10.81 -7.61 -1.37
CA ARG A 100 10.50 -8.52 -2.48
C ARG A 100 11.18 -8.05 -3.77
N ARG A 101 11.30 -8.99 -4.71
CA ARG A 101 11.66 -8.75 -6.11
C ARG A 101 10.81 -9.65 -7.00
N ILE A 102 10.49 -9.18 -8.20
CA ILE A 102 9.82 -9.98 -9.24
C ILE A 102 10.87 -10.31 -10.30
N ASP A 103 11.57 -11.41 -10.07
CA ASP A 103 12.59 -11.95 -10.96
C ASP A 103 12.72 -13.47 -10.75
N GLU A 104 13.60 -14.11 -11.51
CA GLU A 104 13.79 -15.56 -11.47
C GLU A 104 14.05 -16.11 -10.05
N SER A 105 14.78 -15.37 -9.20
CA SER A 105 15.19 -15.85 -7.89
C SER A 105 14.03 -16.05 -6.90
N ASN A 106 12.93 -15.32 -7.09
CA ASN A 106 11.78 -15.32 -6.19
C ASN A 106 10.44 -15.58 -6.90
N ILE A 107 10.47 -15.94 -8.19
CA ILE A 107 9.25 -15.97 -9.01
C ILE A 107 8.17 -16.88 -8.44
N LYS A 108 8.55 -18.03 -7.88
CA LYS A 108 7.62 -19.00 -7.26
C LYS A 108 6.81 -18.37 -6.12
N ALA A 109 7.44 -17.58 -5.27
CA ALA A 109 6.75 -16.88 -4.19
C ALA A 109 5.90 -15.73 -4.74
N SER A 110 6.47 -14.91 -5.64
CA SER A 110 5.83 -13.69 -6.15
C SER A 110 4.51 -13.97 -6.89
N VAL A 111 4.41 -15.08 -7.61
CA VAL A 111 3.22 -15.41 -8.40
C VAL A 111 2.09 -16.05 -7.59
N THR A 112 2.38 -16.60 -6.41
CA THR A 112 1.38 -17.26 -5.57
C THR A 112 0.31 -16.26 -5.16
N ASP A 113 -0.95 -16.56 -5.46
CA ASP A 113 -2.14 -15.78 -5.07
C ASP A 113 -3.05 -16.67 -4.24
N SER A 114 -3.40 -16.22 -3.03
CA SER A 114 -4.37 -16.91 -2.17
C SER A 114 -5.80 -16.41 -2.33
N LYS A 115 -5.98 -15.27 -3.02
CA LYS A 115 -7.29 -14.60 -3.18
C LYS A 115 -8.07 -15.11 -4.38
N THR A 116 -7.38 -15.73 -5.33
CA THR A 116 -7.97 -16.22 -6.57
C THR A 116 -7.44 -17.61 -6.91
N HIS A 117 -8.24 -18.38 -7.67
CA HIS A 117 -7.86 -19.71 -8.14
C HIS A 117 -7.80 -19.75 -9.66
N SER A 118 -6.70 -20.29 -10.20
CA SER A 118 -6.53 -20.54 -11.63
C SER A 118 -5.72 -21.81 -11.88
N GLU A 119 -6.01 -22.52 -12.98
CA GLU A 119 -5.28 -23.74 -13.35
C GLU A 119 -3.81 -23.48 -13.71
N LYS A 120 -3.53 -22.28 -14.24
CA LYS A 120 -2.19 -21.80 -14.58
C LYS A 120 -1.86 -20.57 -13.78
N THR A 121 -0.57 -20.32 -13.64
CA THR A 121 -0.05 -19.14 -12.98
C THR A 121 0.29 -18.08 -14.02
N TYR A 122 -0.40 -16.94 -14.01
CA TYR A 122 -0.24 -15.93 -15.06
C TYR A 122 0.69 -14.78 -14.66
N ILE A 123 1.55 -14.39 -15.60
CA ILE A 123 2.37 -13.18 -15.53
C ILE A 123 2.04 -12.32 -16.75
N TYR A 124 1.70 -11.06 -16.50
CA TYR A 124 1.28 -10.13 -17.53
C TYR A 124 2.31 -9.04 -17.75
N ILE A 125 2.73 -8.91 -19.01
CA ILE A 125 3.75 -7.96 -19.46
C ILE A 125 3.09 -6.81 -20.21
N PRO A 126 3.53 -5.56 -20.00
CA PRO A 126 3.07 -4.45 -20.82
C PRO A 126 3.31 -4.69 -22.32
N PRO A 127 2.42 -4.20 -23.20
CA PRO A 127 2.46 -4.48 -24.63
C PRO A 127 3.77 -4.07 -25.31
N ARG A 128 4.43 -3.02 -24.80
CA ARG A 128 5.63 -2.41 -25.38
C ARG A 128 6.93 -2.80 -24.66
N ASP A 129 6.86 -3.59 -23.60
CA ASP A 129 8.03 -4.01 -22.84
C ASP A 129 8.57 -5.35 -23.35
N GLU A 130 9.20 -5.31 -24.52
CA GLU A 130 9.81 -6.49 -25.14
C GLU A 130 10.94 -7.09 -24.28
N PHE A 131 11.62 -6.24 -23.51
CA PHE A 131 12.69 -6.66 -22.64
C PHE A 131 12.17 -7.55 -21.52
N ALA A 132 11.17 -7.09 -20.76
CA ALA A 132 10.52 -7.90 -19.75
C ALA A 132 9.86 -9.14 -20.36
N PHE A 133 9.23 -9.02 -21.54
CA PHE A 133 8.60 -10.17 -22.19
C PHE A 133 9.60 -11.29 -22.46
N LYS A 134 10.76 -10.97 -23.05
CA LYS A 134 11.83 -11.94 -23.31
C LYS A 134 12.36 -12.52 -21.99
N TYR A 135 12.58 -11.69 -20.98
CA TYR A 135 13.09 -12.12 -19.68
C TYR A 135 12.15 -13.16 -19.02
N PHE A 136 10.87 -12.84 -18.85
CA PHE A 136 9.91 -13.74 -18.23
C PHE A 136 9.58 -14.95 -19.10
N LYS A 137 9.60 -14.84 -20.44
CA LYS A 137 9.47 -16.00 -21.32
C LYS A 137 10.59 -17.02 -21.12
N ASN A 138 11.82 -16.57 -20.89
CA ASN A 138 12.93 -17.46 -20.58
C ASN A 138 12.71 -18.18 -19.23
N ILE A 139 12.20 -17.48 -18.22
CA ILE A 139 11.82 -18.09 -16.93
C ILE A 139 10.73 -19.15 -17.13
N GLN A 140 9.69 -18.86 -17.92
CA GLN A 140 8.64 -19.84 -18.26
C GLN A 140 9.21 -21.11 -18.92
N ILE A 141 10.19 -20.97 -19.82
CA ILE A 141 10.82 -22.11 -20.50
C ILE A 141 11.67 -22.94 -19.51
N LYS A 142 12.39 -22.27 -18.62
CA LYS A 142 13.33 -22.89 -17.67
C LYS A 142 12.61 -23.58 -16.50
N HIS A 143 11.54 -22.98 -15.99
CA HIS A 143 10.80 -23.44 -14.80
C HIS A 143 9.41 -23.97 -15.20
N LYS A 144 9.38 -25.08 -15.94
CA LYS A 144 8.12 -25.71 -16.39
C LYS A 144 7.26 -26.24 -15.24
N ASP A 145 7.89 -26.58 -14.12
CA ASP A 145 7.26 -27.02 -12.88
C ASP A 145 6.33 -25.96 -12.26
N LEU A 146 6.57 -24.68 -12.55
CA LEU A 146 5.76 -23.57 -12.03
C LEU A 146 4.47 -23.32 -12.83
N ASN A 147 4.25 -24.04 -13.94
CA ASN A 147 3.09 -23.89 -14.84
C ASN A 147 2.80 -22.41 -15.19
N LEU A 148 3.86 -21.64 -15.45
CA LEU A 148 3.77 -20.21 -15.75
C LEU A 148 3.19 -19.98 -17.15
N SER A 149 2.35 -18.95 -17.28
CA SER A 149 1.88 -18.42 -18.54
C SER A 149 2.20 -16.92 -18.63
N VAL A 150 3.19 -16.59 -19.44
CA VAL A 150 3.61 -15.21 -19.68
C VAL A 150 2.85 -14.66 -20.88
N GLU A 151 1.98 -13.67 -20.65
CA GLU A 151 1.11 -13.07 -21.66
C GLU A 151 1.38 -11.56 -21.77
N LYS A 152 1.24 -11.00 -22.98
CA LYS A 152 1.26 -9.55 -23.15
C LYS A 152 -0.14 -8.99 -22.94
N LEU A 153 -0.23 -7.89 -22.22
CA LEU A 153 -1.43 -7.08 -22.16
C LEU A 153 -1.67 -6.36 -23.49
N PRO A 154 -2.93 -6.05 -23.84
CA PRO A 154 -3.24 -5.22 -25.00
C PRO A 154 -2.80 -3.77 -24.76
N PRO A 155 -2.54 -2.99 -25.83
CA PRO A 155 -2.26 -1.55 -25.75
C PRO A 155 -3.34 -0.73 -25.03
N ILE A 156 -4.60 -1.18 -25.10
CA ILE A 156 -5.75 -0.55 -24.46
C ILE A 156 -6.46 -1.62 -23.64
N ILE A 157 -6.58 -1.39 -22.34
CA ILE A 157 -7.26 -2.27 -21.40
C ILE A 157 -8.70 -1.77 -21.27
N THR A 158 -9.64 -2.52 -21.85
CA THR A 158 -11.07 -2.23 -21.78
C THR A 158 -11.72 -3.00 -20.64
N ASP A 159 -12.89 -2.55 -20.16
CA ASP A 159 -13.66 -3.29 -19.15
C ASP A 159 -13.97 -4.72 -19.61
N LYS A 160 -14.30 -4.90 -20.89
CA LYS A 160 -14.49 -6.23 -21.49
C LYS A 160 -13.25 -7.12 -21.35
N TYR A 161 -12.05 -6.55 -21.51
CA TYR A 161 -10.81 -7.30 -21.35
C TYR A 161 -10.50 -7.61 -19.88
N LEU A 162 -10.84 -6.72 -18.94
CA LEU A 162 -10.74 -7.02 -17.50
C LEU A 162 -11.56 -8.25 -17.12
N HIS A 163 -12.75 -8.42 -17.69
CA HIS A 163 -13.56 -9.64 -17.49
C HIS A 163 -12.91 -10.92 -18.01
N VAL A 164 -12.10 -10.82 -19.07
CA VAL A 164 -11.28 -11.96 -19.53
C VAL A 164 -10.18 -12.26 -18.51
N LEU A 165 -9.53 -11.23 -17.97
CA LEU A 165 -8.49 -11.36 -16.95
C LEU A 165 -9.03 -11.89 -15.61
N ASN A 166 -10.30 -11.67 -15.28
CA ASN A 166 -10.91 -12.24 -14.07
C ASN A 166 -10.94 -13.78 -14.10
N LYS A 167 -10.94 -14.39 -15.29
CA LYS A 167 -10.83 -15.86 -15.46
C LYS A 167 -9.38 -16.35 -15.50
N LYS A 168 -8.42 -15.43 -15.61
CA LYS A 168 -6.97 -15.68 -15.69
C LYS A 168 -6.23 -14.65 -14.82
N PRO A 169 -6.49 -14.62 -13.50
CA PRO A 169 -5.85 -13.66 -12.62
C PRO A 169 -4.33 -13.88 -12.64
N GLY A 170 -3.58 -12.78 -12.60
CA GLY A 170 -2.13 -12.86 -12.73
C GLY A 170 -1.40 -11.66 -12.15
N LEU A 171 -0.09 -11.86 -11.96
CA LEU A 171 0.83 -10.84 -11.50
C LEU A 171 1.15 -9.88 -12.65
N LEU A 172 1.09 -8.59 -12.39
CA LEU A 172 1.64 -7.57 -13.27
C LEU A 172 3.10 -7.36 -12.91
N VAL A 173 3.97 -7.42 -13.90
CA VAL A 173 5.41 -7.21 -13.65
C VAL A 173 5.70 -5.76 -13.25
N LEU A 174 6.85 -5.54 -12.65
CA LEU A 174 7.36 -4.21 -12.31
C LEU A 174 8.68 -3.98 -13.04
N ALA A 175 9.35 -2.87 -12.74
CA ALA A 175 10.59 -2.52 -13.41
C ALA A 175 11.66 -3.61 -13.22
N LEU A 176 12.41 -3.87 -14.30
CA LEU A 176 13.62 -4.67 -14.27
C LEU A 176 14.84 -3.75 -14.36
N LYS A 177 15.92 -4.13 -13.70
CA LYS A 177 17.22 -3.45 -13.77
C LYS A 177 18.32 -4.41 -14.19
N LYS A 178 19.36 -3.86 -14.82
CA LYS A 178 20.60 -4.57 -15.11
C LYS A 178 21.73 -4.03 -14.23
N ASP A 179 22.49 -4.92 -13.62
CA ASP A 179 23.71 -4.54 -12.94
C ASP A 179 24.89 -4.35 -13.91
N LYS A 180 26.04 -3.95 -13.39
CA LYS A 180 27.26 -3.72 -14.18
C LYS A 180 27.78 -4.99 -14.89
N SER A 181 27.45 -6.18 -14.37
CA SER A 181 27.76 -7.46 -15.02
C SER A 181 26.76 -7.85 -16.12
N GLY A 182 25.68 -7.07 -16.29
CA GLY A 182 24.62 -7.36 -17.26
C GLY A 182 23.55 -8.32 -16.75
N THR A 183 23.62 -8.75 -15.49
CA THR A 183 22.60 -9.59 -14.87
C THR A 183 21.33 -8.80 -14.66
N THR A 184 20.21 -9.36 -15.11
CA THR A 184 18.89 -8.75 -14.99
C THR A 184 18.21 -9.22 -13.71
N SER A 185 17.68 -8.28 -12.92
CA SER A 185 16.91 -8.54 -11.70
C SER A 185 15.73 -7.58 -11.58
N GLY A 186 14.78 -7.91 -10.71
CA GLY A 186 13.65 -7.04 -10.41
C GLY A 186 14.10 -5.83 -9.59
N VAL A 187 13.52 -4.67 -9.87
CA VAL A 187 13.64 -3.51 -8.99
C VAL A 187 12.91 -3.86 -7.68
N PRO A 188 13.61 -3.83 -6.52
CA PRO A 188 13.03 -4.28 -5.26
C PRO A 188 11.94 -3.34 -4.75
N PHE A 189 11.06 -3.88 -3.92
CA PHE A 189 10.04 -3.12 -3.20
C PHE A 189 9.77 -3.75 -1.84
N VAL A 190 9.13 -3.00 -0.95
CA VAL A 190 8.64 -3.49 0.34
C VAL A 190 7.14 -3.77 0.24
N VAL A 191 6.66 -4.77 0.99
CA VAL A 191 5.25 -5.12 1.09
C VAL A 191 4.69 -4.75 2.48
N PRO A 192 3.37 -4.49 2.60
CA PRO A 192 2.77 -4.08 3.88
C PRO A 192 2.86 -5.13 4.99
N GLY A 193 3.13 -6.40 4.63
CA GLY A 193 3.16 -7.50 5.58
C GLY A 193 3.52 -8.83 4.92
N GLY A 194 4.01 -9.79 5.72
CA GLY A 194 4.61 -11.04 5.23
C GLY A 194 3.70 -11.93 4.37
N ARG A 195 2.37 -11.79 4.46
CA ARG A 195 1.39 -12.51 3.64
C ARG A 195 1.27 -11.98 2.20
N PHE A 196 1.71 -10.75 1.96
CA PHE A 196 1.55 -10.08 0.68
C PHE A 196 2.78 -10.29 -0.20
N ASN A 197 2.55 -10.38 -1.51
CA ASN A 197 3.61 -10.49 -2.52
C ASN A 197 3.55 -9.36 -3.56
N GLU A 198 2.57 -8.49 -3.43
CA GLU A 198 2.30 -7.35 -4.30
C GLU A 198 2.81 -6.05 -3.67
N MET A 199 3.25 -5.13 -4.52
CA MET A 199 3.53 -3.75 -4.13
C MET A 199 2.22 -2.97 -4.07
N TYR A 200 1.94 -2.34 -2.92
CA TYR A 200 0.74 -1.53 -2.70
C TYR A 200 1.01 -0.04 -2.92
N GLY A 201 -0.02 0.72 -3.30
CA GLY A 201 0.09 2.14 -3.63
C GLY A 201 0.47 3.03 -2.45
N TRP A 202 -0.45 3.31 -1.54
CA TRP A 202 -0.22 4.32 -0.49
C TRP A 202 0.69 3.84 0.65
N ASP A 203 0.69 2.54 0.99
CA ASP A 203 1.56 1.94 2.02
C ASP A 203 3.02 2.23 1.72
N SER A 204 3.40 2.15 0.43
CA SER A 204 4.76 2.36 -0.04
C SER A 204 5.35 3.72 0.35
N TYR A 205 4.51 4.77 0.46
CA TYR A 205 4.99 6.08 0.92
C TYR A 205 5.41 6.02 2.40
N PHE A 206 4.56 5.45 3.26
CA PHE A 206 4.84 5.35 4.70
C PHE A 206 5.98 4.37 5.00
N GLU A 207 6.02 3.23 4.30
CA GLU A 207 7.16 2.31 4.33
C GLU A 207 8.45 3.04 3.98
N SER A 208 8.43 3.88 2.94
CA SER A 208 9.60 4.63 2.50
C SER A 208 10.07 5.69 3.49
N LEU A 209 9.18 6.32 4.25
CA LEU A 209 9.58 7.19 5.36
C LEU A 209 10.41 6.41 6.39
N GLY A 210 9.96 5.22 6.76
CA GLY A 210 10.69 4.33 7.67
C GLY A 210 12.03 3.85 7.08
N LEU A 211 12.03 3.45 5.81
CA LEU A 211 13.24 3.05 5.09
C LEU A 211 14.28 4.17 5.04
N ILE A 212 13.88 5.40 4.73
CA ILE A 212 14.78 6.55 4.70
C ILE A 212 15.39 6.78 6.09
N ASN A 213 14.57 6.78 7.14
CA ASN A 213 15.04 6.92 8.52
C ASN A 213 16.05 5.83 8.92
N ASP A 214 15.89 4.61 8.40
CA ASP A 214 16.77 3.47 8.67
C ASP A 214 17.98 3.36 7.73
N GLY A 215 18.21 4.37 6.86
CA GLY A 215 19.33 4.41 5.94
C GLY A 215 19.18 3.51 4.70
N ARG A 216 17.93 3.15 4.36
CA ARG A 216 17.55 2.30 3.22
C ARG A 216 16.89 3.10 2.10
N ILE A 217 17.43 4.28 1.81
CA ILE A 217 16.95 5.14 0.73
C ILE A 217 17.05 4.45 -0.65
N ASP A 218 17.92 3.44 -0.79
CA ASP A 218 18.01 2.58 -1.97
C ASP A 218 16.66 1.90 -2.30
N LEU A 219 15.95 1.42 -1.27
CA LEU A 219 14.64 0.79 -1.44
C LEU A 219 13.55 1.82 -1.71
N ALA A 220 13.60 2.98 -1.07
CA ALA A 220 12.66 4.07 -1.33
C ALA A 220 12.73 4.52 -2.81
N ILE A 221 13.95 4.70 -3.35
CA ILE A 221 14.16 5.02 -4.78
C ILE A 221 13.60 3.92 -5.68
N ALA A 222 13.91 2.66 -5.37
CA ALA A 222 13.44 1.51 -6.15
C ALA A 222 11.90 1.42 -6.19
N MET A 223 11.24 1.71 -5.07
CA MET A 223 9.77 1.75 -5.00
C MET A 223 9.20 2.91 -5.83
N ALA A 224 9.78 4.10 -5.79
CA ALA A 224 9.37 5.19 -6.67
C ALA A 224 9.56 4.83 -8.17
N GLU A 225 10.64 4.14 -8.53
CA GLU A 225 10.87 3.64 -9.90
C GLU A 225 9.83 2.60 -10.34
N ASN A 226 9.39 1.74 -9.42
CA ASN A 226 8.28 0.83 -9.69
C ASN A 226 6.95 1.59 -9.90
N PHE A 227 6.70 2.70 -9.19
CA PHE A 227 5.56 3.56 -9.51
C PHE A 227 5.67 4.25 -10.86
N PHE A 228 6.86 4.70 -11.25
CA PHE A 228 7.09 5.24 -12.59
C PHE A 228 6.77 4.20 -13.67
N TYR A 229 7.20 2.96 -13.46
CA TYR A 229 6.85 1.84 -14.34
C TYR A 229 5.33 1.61 -14.42
N GLN A 230 4.63 1.60 -13.29
CA GLN A 230 3.17 1.44 -13.26
C GLN A 230 2.46 2.58 -13.99
N ILE A 231 2.88 3.84 -13.79
CA ILE A 231 2.29 4.98 -14.49
C ILE A 231 2.57 4.91 -15.99
N GLU A 232 3.77 4.47 -16.38
CA GLU A 232 4.13 4.34 -17.79
C GLU A 232 3.28 3.29 -18.51
N HIS A 233 3.17 2.11 -17.90
CA HIS A 233 2.63 0.93 -18.57
C HIS A 233 1.17 0.61 -18.24
N TYR A 234 0.71 0.99 -17.04
CA TYR A 234 -0.66 0.74 -16.56
C TYR A 234 -1.48 2.03 -16.37
N GLY A 235 -0.84 3.18 -16.63
CA GLY A 235 -1.47 4.50 -16.68
C GLY A 235 -1.74 5.14 -15.31
N LYS A 236 -1.46 4.45 -14.21
CA LYS A 236 -1.67 4.91 -12.83
C LYS A 236 -0.84 4.07 -11.85
N ILE A 237 -0.60 4.61 -10.65
CA ILE A 237 -0.22 3.78 -9.51
C ILE A 237 -1.41 2.86 -9.18
N LEU A 238 -1.16 1.55 -9.11
CA LEU A 238 -2.19 0.55 -8.87
C LEU A 238 -2.44 0.38 -7.37
N ASN A 239 -3.63 -0.10 -7.01
CA ASN A 239 -3.89 -0.56 -5.65
C ASN A 239 -2.86 -1.62 -5.23
N ALA A 240 -2.72 -2.66 -6.05
CA ALA A 240 -1.56 -3.54 -6.04
C ALA A 240 -1.29 -4.07 -7.47
N ASN A 241 -0.12 -4.65 -7.74
CA ASN A 241 0.27 -5.07 -9.09
C ASN A 241 -0.30 -6.44 -9.52
N ARG A 242 -1.63 -6.60 -9.49
CA ARG A 242 -2.39 -7.76 -10.01
C ARG A 242 -3.41 -7.32 -11.06
N THR A 243 -3.79 -8.22 -11.96
CA THR A 243 -4.71 -7.89 -13.07
C THR A 243 -6.06 -7.32 -12.63
N TYR A 244 -6.65 -7.85 -11.55
CA TYR A 244 -7.91 -7.37 -10.99
C TYR A 244 -7.83 -5.98 -10.33
N TYR A 245 -6.64 -5.37 -10.29
CA TYR A 245 -6.44 -3.99 -9.83
C TYR A 245 -6.07 -3.01 -10.96
N LEU A 246 -6.02 -3.42 -12.23
CA LEU A 246 -5.69 -2.53 -13.37
C LEU A 246 -6.61 -1.30 -13.50
N ASN A 247 -7.83 -1.42 -13.00
CA ASN A 247 -8.86 -0.38 -12.96
C ASN A 247 -8.87 0.45 -11.66
N ARG A 248 -8.03 0.11 -10.68
CA ARG A 248 -8.09 0.66 -9.33
C ARG A 248 -6.75 1.27 -8.92
N SER A 249 -6.77 2.50 -8.42
CA SER A 249 -5.60 3.15 -7.81
C SER A 249 -5.65 3.07 -6.27
N GLN A 250 -4.90 3.94 -5.61
CA GLN A 250 -4.90 4.20 -4.16
C GLN A 250 -4.58 5.68 -3.88
N PRO A 251 -4.72 6.19 -2.64
CA PRO A 251 -4.45 7.58 -2.31
C PRO A 251 -3.07 8.08 -2.82
N PRO A 252 -3.03 9.19 -3.59
CA PRO A 252 -1.80 9.58 -4.29
C PRO A 252 -0.81 10.34 -3.40
N PHE A 253 0.35 9.73 -3.15
CA PHE A 253 1.46 10.32 -2.38
C PHE A 253 2.74 10.55 -3.22
N LEU A 254 2.74 10.27 -4.53
CA LEU A 254 3.97 10.20 -5.33
C LEU A 254 4.83 11.47 -5.26
N THR A 255 4.24 12.65 -5.32
CA THR A 255 5.01 13.92 -5.28
C THR A 255 5.71 14.16 -3.96
N SER A 256 5.03 13.85 -2.85
CA SER A 256 5.62 13.91 -1.51
C SER A 256 6.65 12.80 -1.33
N PHE A 257 6.40 11.60 -1.87
CA PHE A 257 7.37 10.51 -1.88
C PHE A 257 8.66 10.89 -2.62
N ILE A 258 8.55 11.45 -3.83
CA ILE A 258 9.69 11.98 -4.60
C ILE A 258 10.43 13.05 -3.79
N ARG A 259 9.69 13.90 -3.06
CA ARG A 259 10.27 14.95 -2.23
C ARG A 259 11.05 14.42 -1.04
N GLU A 260 10.55 13.42 -0.33
CA GLU A 260 11.27 12.77 0.77
C GLU A 260 12.55 12.12 0.27
N ILE A 261 12.51 11.42 -0.86
CA ILE A 261 13.71 10.86 -1.50
C ILE A 261 14.67 11.97 -1.88
N TRP A 262 14.18 13.01 -2.57
CA TRP A 262 15.02 14.10 -3.05
C TRP A 262 15.69 14.78 -1.88
N GLU A 263 14.96 15.18 -0.83
CA GLU A 263 15.52 15.90 0.32
C GLU A 263 16.54 15.07 1.11
N ASN A 264 16.46 13.73 1.11
CA ASN A 264 17.33 12.84 1.88
C ASN A 264 18.43 12.11 1.09
N ILE A 265 18.49 12.24 -0.25
CA ILE A 265 19.57 11.64 -1.04
C ILE A 265 20.84 12.51 -1.02
N GLU A 266 21.99 11.88 -0.84
CA GLU A 266 23.29 12.55 -0.86
C GLU A 266 23.64 13.06 -2.27
N GLU A 267 23.50 12.20 -3.28
CA GLU A 267 23.82 12.52 -4.66
C GLU A 267 22.57 12.87 -5.48
N LYS A 268 22.43 14.16 -5.80
CA LYS A 268 21.29 14.70 -6.53
C LYS A 268 21.39 14.42 -8.03
N ASN A 269 20.56 13.50 -8.54
CA ASN A 269 20.43 13.24 -9.97
C ASN A 269 19.25 14.01 -10.58
N LYS A 270 19.52 15.16 -11.22
CA LYS A 270 18.47 15.97 -11.87
C LYS A 270 17.76 15.26 -13.03
N ALA A 271 18.39 14.29 -13.70
CA ALA A 271 17.74 13.51 -14.75
C ALA A 271 16.69 12.57 -14.16
N TRP A 272 16.99 11.94 -13.02
CA TRP A 272 16.01 11.15 -12.27
C TRP A 272 14.84 12.02 -11.80
N LEU A 273 15.11 13.17 -11.18
CA LEU A 273 14.03 14.08 -10.74
C LEU A 273 13.17 14.57 -11.92
N LYS A 274 13.79 14.86 -13.07
CA LYS A 274 13.05 15.22 -14.28
C LYS A 274 12.07 14.11 -14.67
N ASN A 275 12.53 12.86 -14.74
CA ASN A 275 11.67 11.72 -15.06
C ASN A 275 10.56 11.55 -14.01
N ALA A 276 10.90 11.60 -12.73
CA ALA A 276 9.96 11.50 -11.63
C ALA A 276 8.83 12.54 -11.74
N LEU A 277 9.19 13.79 -12.03
CA LEU A 277 8.24 14.88 -12.18
C LEU A 277 7.34 14.72 -13.42
N GLN A 278 7.85 14.14 -14.52
CA GLN A 278 7.02 13.80 -15.69
C GLN A 278 5.94 12.77 -15.32
N TYR A 279 6.29 11.72 -14.57
CA TYR A 279 5.33 10.71 -14.14
C TYR A 279 4.29 11.27 -13.16
N ALA A 280 4.70 12.11 -12.20
CA ALA A 280 3.76 12.78 -11.30
C ALA A 280 2.76 13.69 -12.05
N ILE A 281 3.23 14.45 -13.03
CA ILE A 281 2.36 15.30 -13.89
C ILE A 281 1.44 14.42 -14.76
N LYS A 282 1.97 13.32 -15.31
CA LYS A 282 1.20 12.34 -16.10
C LYS A 282 0.06 11.75 -15.27
N GLU A 283 0.35 11.27 -14.07
CA GLU A 283 -0.64 10.71 -13.16
C GLU A 283 -1.69 11.76 -12.75
N TYR A 284 -1.25 12.94 -12.33
CA TYR A 284 -2.15 14.04 -11.96
C TYR A 284 -3.20 14.31 -13.05
N HIS A 285 -2.76 14.50 -14.30
CA HIS A 285 -3.66 14.84 -15.41
C HIS A 285 -4.49 13.66 -15.92
N ASN A 286 -3.91 12.47 -16.04
CA ASN A 286 -4.59 11.34 -16.68
C ASN A 286 -5.49 10.58 -15.70
N VAL A 287 -5.22 10.65 -14.40
CA VAL A 287 -5.93 9.87 -13.37
C VAL A 287 -6.82 10.78 -12.53
N TRP A 288 -6.22 11.74 -11.83
CA TRP A 288 -6.88 12.40 -10.70
C TRP A 288 -7.71 13.62 -11.08
N VAL A 289 -7.27 14.40 -12.06
CA VAL A 289 -8.10 15.42 -12.72
C VAL A 289 -8.56 14.98 -14.12
N GLY A 290 -8.53 13.66 -14.36
CA GLY A 290 -9.06 13.04 -15.57
C GLY A 290 -10.59 12.96 -15.57
N LYS A 291 -11.14 12.58 -16.73
CA LYS A 291 -12.59 12.61 -17.03
C LYS A 291 -13.47 11.92 -15.99
N ASP A 292 -13.06 10.76 -15.46
CA ASP A 292 -13.93 9.94 -14.61
C ASP A 292 -13.90 10.35 -13.12
N ARG A 293 -12.82 11.01 -12.70
CA ARG A 293 -12.58 11.42 -11.31
C ARG A 293 -12.80 12.91 -11.06
N LEU A 294 -12.62 13.78 -12.05
CA LEU A 294 -12.93 15.20 -11.91
C LEU A 294 -14.45 15.40 -11.94
N THR A 295 -14.97 16.10 -10.94
CA THR A 295 -16.41 16.33 -10.80
C THR A 295 -16.81 17.74 -11.22
N SER A 296 -18.12 18.01 -11.28
CA SER A 296 -18.67 19.32 -11.64
C SER A 296 -18.30 20.46 -10.68
N THR A 297 -17.79 20.14 -9.48
CA THR A 297 -17.31 21.14 -8.51
C THR A 297 -15.92 21.66 -8.84
N GLY A 298 -15.17 20.98 -9.71
CA GLY A 298 -13.74 21.19 -9.91
C GLY A 298 -12.84 20.42 -8.93
N LEU A 299 -13.42 19.67 -7.99
CA LEU A 299 -12.72 18.73 -7.11
C LEU A 299 -12.83 17.30 -7.64
N SER A 300 -11.94 16.43 -7.14
CA SER A 300 -11.84 15.03 -7.56
C SER A 300 -12.56 14.09 -6.60
N ARG A 301 -12.89 12.89 -7.09
CA ARG A 301 -13.46 11.76 -6.34
C ARG A 301 -12.62 10.49 -6.52
N TYR A 302 -12.73 9.56 -5.60
CA TYR A 302 -12.41 8.16 -5.88
C TYR A 302 -13.49 7.56 -6.78
N PHE A 303 -13.09 6.69 -7.71
CA PHE A 303 -14.01 6.13 -8.70
C PHE A 303 -13.81 4.63 -8.91
N GLY A 304 -12.58 4.15 -9.12
CA GLY A 304 -12.30 2.76 -9.51
C GLY A 304 -13.11 2.32 -10.75
N SER A 305 -12.51 2.38 -11.94
CA SER A 305 -13.21 2.03 -13.19
C SER A 305 -13.58 0.54 -13.27
N GLY A 306 -14.20 0.08 -14.35
CA GLY A 306 -14.66 -1.30 -14.49
C GLY A 306 -16.15 -1.49 -14.21
N SER A 307 -16.61 -2.73 -14.38
CA SER A 307 -18.01 -3.13 -14.23
C SER A 307 -18.11 -4.46 -13.49
N GLY A 308 -19.28 -4.73 -12.92
CA GLY A 308 -19.54 -5.97 -12.19
C GLY A 308 -18.81 -6.07 -10.85
N MET A 309 -18.84 -7.28 -10.30
CA MET A 309 -18.36 -7.60 -8.96
C MET A 309 -16.84 -7.84 -8.94
N PRO A 310 -16.10 -7.33 -7.92
CA PRO A 310 -14.68 -7.61 -7.75
C PRO A 310 -14.40 -9.12 -7.62
N PRO A 311 -13.47 -9.70 -8.42
CA PRO A 311 -13.17 -11.13 -8.37
C PRO A 311 -12.28 -11.55 -7.20
N GLU A 312 -11.63 -10.60 -6.51
CA GLU A 312 -10.62 -10.84 -5.48
C GLU A 312 -11.19 -11.05 -4.07
N THR A 313 -12.51 -11.00 -3.92
CA THR A 313 -13.20 -11.23 -2.64
C THR A 313 -13.65 -12.69 -2.50
N GLU A 314 -13.82 -13.14 -1.25
CA GLU A 314 -14.42 -14.45 -0.98
C GLU A 314 -15.74 -14.64 -1.73
N PRO A 315 -16.06 -15.85 -2.23
CA PRO A 315 -17.24 -16.07 -3.06
C PRO A 315 -18.55 -15.61 -2.40
N GLU A 316 -18.68 -15.77 -1.08
CA GLU A 316 -19.87 -15.43 -0.29
C GLU A 316 -19.90 -13.97 0.16
N HIS A 317 -18.83 -13.19 -0.06
CA HIS A 317 -18.67 -11.84 0.49
C HIS A 317 -19.84 -10.90 0.16
N PHE A 318 -20.39 -11.01 -1.06
CA PHE A 318 -21.48 -10.16 -1.53
C PHE A 318 -22.88 -10.81 -1.44
N ASP A 319 -23.03 -11.97 -0.80
CA ASP A 319 -24.30 -12.70 -0.82
C ASP A 319 -25.45 -11.96 -0.16
N ALA A 320 -25.17 -11.22 0.91
CA ALA A 320 -26.16 -10.35 1.55
C ALA A 320 -26.71 -9.29 0.57
N VAL A 321 -25.84 -8.74 -0.28
CA VAL A 321 -26.18 -7.72 -1.29
C VAL A 321 -26.92 -8.34 -2.47
N LEU A 322 -26.52 -9.54 -2.92
CA LEU A 322 -27.13 -10.23 -4.05
C LEU A 322 -28.49 -10.85 -3.72
N LYS A 323 -28.72 -11.26 -2.46
CA LYS A 323 -29.94 -11.94 -1.99
C LYS A 323 -31.27 -11.28 -2.41
N PRO A 324 -31.50 -9.96 -2.22
CA PRO A 324 -32.75 -9.33 -2.66
C PRO A 324 -32.96 -9.41 -4.18
N PHE A 325 -31.89 -9.28 -4.96
CA PHE A 325 -31.96 -9.38 -6.42
C PHE A 325 -32.18 -10.83 -6.87
N ALA A 326 -31.46 -11.80 -6.31
CA ALA A 326 -31.68 -13.21 -6.59
C ALA A 326 -33.14 -13.64 -6.31
N LYS A 327 -33.74 -13.14 -5.22
CA LYS A 327 -35.16 -13.34 -4.90
C LYS A 327 -36.07 -12.71 -5.96
N LYS A 328 -35.79 -11.48 -6.41
CA LYS A 328 -36.55 -10.78 -7.46
C LYS A 328 -36.55 -11.56 -8.78
N TYR A 329 -35.42 -12.15 -9.15
CA TYR A 329 -35.27 -12.98 -10.36
C TYR A 329 -35.69 -14.45 -10.17
N LYS A 330 -36.17 -14.84 -8.97
CA LYS A 330 -36.59 -16.21 -8.61
C LYS A 330 -35.51 -17.27 -8.87
N MET A 331 -34.27 -16.94 -8.51
CA MET A 331 -33.09 -17.79 -8.71
C MET A 331 -32.33 -17.98 -7.40
N ALA A 332 -31.56 -19.07 -7.29
CA ALA A 332 -30.57 -19.22 -6.22
C ALA A 332 -29.43 -18.20 -6.39
N ILE A 333 -28.82 -17.76 -5.29
CA ILE A 333 -27.74 -16.75 -5.31
C ILE A 333 -26.58 -17.15 -6.25
N PRO A 334 -26.05 -18.39 -6.23
CA PRO A 334 -24.96 -18.77 -7.14
C PRO A 334 -25.35 -18.64 -8.62
N GLN A 335 -26.58 -19.02 -8.98
CA GLN A 335 -27.09 -18.91 -10.34
C GLN A 335 -27.27 -17.45 -10.76
N PHE A 336 -27.81 -16.61 -9.87
CA PHE A 336 -27.94 -15.17 -10.10
C PHE A 336 -26.57 -14.52 -10.30
N ARG A 337 -25.60 -14.82 -9.41
CA ARG A 337 -24.22 -14.33 -9.47
C ARG A 337 -23.56 -14.67 -10.80
N GLN A 338 -23.69 -15.92 -11.26
CA GLN A 338 -23.15 -16.36 -12.54
C GLN A 338 -23.71 -15.54 -13.71
N LYS A 339 -25.04 -15.36 -13.76
CA LYS A 339 -25.71 -14.59 -14.82
C LYS A 339 -25.41 -13.10 -14.78
N TYR A 340 -25.22 -12.55 -13.59
CA TYR A 340 -24.79 -11.17 -13.41
C TYR A 340 -23.36 -10.97 -13.92
N LEU A 341 -22.43 -11.84 -13.52
CA LEU A 341 -21.03 -11.83 -13.96
C LEU A 341 -20.84 -12.11 -15.46
N SER A 342 -21.76 -12.86 -16.09
CA SER A 342 -21.77 -13.09 -17.54
C SER A 342 -22.45 -11.97 -18.34
N PHE A 343 -22.97 -10.93 -17.67
CA PHE A 343 -23.79 -9.87 -18.27
C PHE A 343 -25.08 -10.36 -18.95
N GLU A 344 -25.55 -11.56 -18.63
CA GLU A 344 -26.89 -12.04 -19.03
C GLU A 344 -28.00 -11.28 -18.29
N ILE A 345 -27.72 -10.87 -17.04
CA ILE A 345 -28.59 -10.03 -16.23
C ILE A 345 -27.86 -8.73 -15.93
N SER A 346 -28.48 -7.60 -16.26
CA SER A 346 -28.02 -6.28 -15.88
C SER A 346 -28.94 -5.69 -14.80
N VAL A 347 -28.34 -5.24 -13.70
CA VAL A 347 -29.04 -4.61 -12.57
C VAL A 347 -28.33 -3.30 -12.25
N PRO A 348 -28.88 -2.14 -12.68
CA PRO A 348 -28.25 -0.83 -12.46
C PRO A 348 -27.93 -0.54 -11.01
N GLU A 349 -28.79 -0.98 -10.08
CA GLU A 349 -28.58 -0.79 -8.64
C GLU A 349 -27.37 -1.58 -8.11
N LEU A 350 -27.06 -2.73 -8.69
CA LEU A 350 -25.84 -3.49 -8.37
C LEU A 350 -24.61 -2.85 -9.00
N GLU A 351 -24.69 -2.35 -10.23
CA GLU A 351 -23.57 -1.62 -10.85
C GLU A 351 -23.20 -0.37 -10.04
N ASP A 352 -24.20 0.39 -9.56
CA ASP A 352 -23.98 1.54 -8.68
C ASP A 352 -23.36 1.11 -7.34
N TYR A 353 -23.87 0.03 -6.72
CA TYR A 353 -23.27 -0.55 -5.53
C TYR A 353 -21.79 -0.92 -5.74
N PHE A 354 -21.46 -1.62 -6.82
CA PHE A 354 -20.08 -2.04 -7.08
C PHE A 354 -19.19 -0.89 -7.53
N LEU A 355 -19.75 0.17 -8.13
CA LEU A 355 -19.01 1.42 -8.33
C LEU A 355 -18.58 2.01 -6.99
N HIS A 356 -19.50 2.07 -6.01
CA HIS A 356 -19.19 2.54 -4.67
C HIS A 356 -18.19 1.65 -3.95
N ASP A 357 -18.36 0.32 -3.95
CA ASP A 357 -17.38 -0.64 -3.41
C ASP A 357 -15.99 -0.40 -4.02
N ARG A 358 -15.93 -0.21 -5.35
CA ARG A 358 -14.64 -0.02 -6.00
C ARG A 358 -13.95 1.29 -5.60
N ALA A 359 -14.73 2.36 -5.47
CA ALA A 359 -14.24 3.65 -4.98
C ALA A 359 -13.79 3.58 -3.51
N VAL A 360 -14.50 2.82 -2.66
CA VAL A 360 -14.10 2.58 -1.26
C VAL A 360 -12.71 1.93 -1.19
N ARG A 361 -12.46 0.89 -1.98
CA ARG A 361 -11.13 0.25 -2.06
C ARG A 361 -10.05 1.15 -2.68
N GLU A 362 -10.41 2.02 -3.64
CA GLU A 362 -9.48 3.03 -4.19
C GLU A 362 -9.13 4.10 -3.15
N SER A 363 -10.00 4.34 -2.16
CA SER A 363 -9.74 5.29 -1.08
C SER A 363 -8.78 4.77 0.00
N GLY A 364 -8.52 3.45 0.05
CA GLY A 364 -7.74 2.79 1.10
C GLY A 364 -8.46 2.64 2.45
N HIS A 365 -9.74 3.05 2.54
CA HIS A 365 -10.55 2.96 3.76
C HIS A 365 -11.65 1.89 3.61
N ASP A 366 -11.32 0.74 3.01
CA ASP A 366 -12.22 -0.39 2.86
C ASP A 366 -12.30 -1.24 4.14
N THR A 367 -13.38 -1.22 4.93
CA THR A 367 -14.61 -0.41 4.76
C THR A 367 -14.83 0.58 5.90
N SER A 368 -15.66 1.60 5.64
CA SER A 368 -15.99 2.65 6.59
C SER A 368 -17.36 3.23 6.30
N TYR A 369 -18.19 3.36 7.32
CA TYR A 369 -19.52 3.98 7.21
C TYR A 369 -19.48 5.43 6.70
N ARG A 370 -18.32 6.10 6.71
CA ARG A 370 -18.11 7.40 6.07
C ARG A 370 -18.40 7.37 4.58
N ILE A 371 -18.02 6.28 3.91
CA ILE A 371 -17.91 6.21 2.45
C ILE A 371 -18.60 4.99 1.83
N ASP A 372 -19.03 4.01 2.64
CA ASP A 372 -19.79 2.85 2.16
C ASP A 372 -21.06 3.29 1.41
N SER A 373 -21.30 2.66 0.24
CA SER A 373 -22.43 2.96 -0.66
C SER A 373 -22.53 4.41 -1.18
N VAL A 374 -21.56 5.28 -0.89
CA VAL A 374 -21.60 6.69 -1.31
C VAL A 374 -20.27 7.23 -1.85
N CYS A 375 -19.15 6.50 -1.68
CA CYS A 375 -17.78 6.97 -1.97
C CYS A 375 -17.61 7.61 -3.36
N ALA A 376 -18.06 6.96 -4.43
CA ALA A 376 -18.00 7.48 -5.79
C ALA A 376 -18.80 8.79 -6.01
N HIS A 377 -19.66 9.19 -5.08
CA HIS A 377 -20.39 10.45 -5.12
C HIS A 377 -19.79 11.54 -4.24
N LEU A 378 -18.66 11.26 -3.57
CA LEU A 378 -17.99 12.20 -2.69
C LEU A 378 -16.76 12.83 -3.34
N ASN A 379 -16.69 14.15 -3.31
CA ASN A 379 -15.40 14.82 -3.22
C ASN A 379 -14.92 14.65 -1.79
N THR A 380 -13.86 13.87 -1.58
CA THR A 380 -13.39 13.57 -0.23
C THR A 380 -12.28 14.53 0.21
N VAL A 381 -12.20 14.78 1.51
CA VAL A 381 -11.20 15.69 2.12
C VAL A 381 -9.78 15.15 1.91
N ASP A 382 -9.59 13.84 2.09
CA ASP A 382 -8.31 13.14 1.90
C ASP A 382 -7.73 13.39 0.49
N LEU A 383 -8.40 12.91 -0.56
CA LEU A 383 -7.96 13.00 -1.95
C LEU A 383 -7.69 14.44 -2.36
N ASN A 384 -8.58 15.37 -2.03
CA ASN A 384 -8.42 16.75 -2.46
C ASN A 384 -7.31 17.48 -1.69
N SER A 385 -6.98 17.05 -0.47
CA SER A 385 -5.78 17.50 0.23
C SER A 385 -4.50 16.95 -0.39
N LEU A 386 -4.50 15.67 -0.80
CA LEU A 386 -3.37 15.04 -1.50
C LEU A 386 -3.11 15.70 -2.86
N LEU A 387 -4.16 16.05 -3.61
CA LEU A 387 -4.01 16.76 -4.88
C LEU A 387 -3.54 18.20 -4.71
N PHE A 388 -3.93 18.88 -3.63
CA PHE A 388 -3.32 20.16 -3.26
C PHE A 388 -1.82 19.99 -3.03
N LYS A 389 -1.41 18.91 -2.33
CA LYS A 389 0.00 18.62 -2.10
C LYS A 389 0.76 18.32 -3.39
N TYR A 390 0.17 17.59 -4.34
CA TYR A 390 0.72 17.40 -5.69
C TYR A 390 0.97 18.75 -6.38
N GLU A 391 -0.02 19.63 -6.39
CA GLU A 391 0.10 20.94 -7.04
C GLU A 391 1.22 21.78 -6.41
N MET A 392 1.34 21.76 -5.07
CA MET A 392 2.37 22.50 -4.33
C MET A 392 3.77 21.91 -4.52
N ASP A 393 3.94 20.60 -4.46
CA ASP A 393 5.23 19.94 -4.63
C ASP A 393 5.73 20.05 -6.09
N ILE A 394 4.84 19.91 -7.08
CA ILE A 394 5.20 20.15 -8.48
C ILE A 394 5.63 21.60 -8.68
N ALA A 395 4.90 22.57 -8.13
CA ALA A 395 5.30 23.98 -8.19
C ALA A 395 6.68 24.21 -7.56
N HIS A 396 6.93 23.57 -6.41
CA HIS A 396 8.21 23.64 -5.71
C HIS A 396 9.36 23.13 -6.58
N PHE A 397 9.26 21.91 -7.13
CA PHE A 397 10.31 21.35 -7.98
C PHE A 397 10.56 22.18 -9.23
N ILE A 398 9.50 22.63 -9.92
CA ILE A 398 9.66 23.48 -11.12
C ILE A 398 10.45 24.75 -10.79
N LYS A 399 10.13 25.38 -9.66
CA LYS A 399 10.79 26.62 -9.24
C LYS A 399 12.23 26.40 -8.80
N GLN A 400 12.48 25.42 -7.92
CA GLN A 400 13.78 25.22 -7.27
C GLN A 400 14.77 24.48 -8.18
N GLU A 401 14.30 23.50 -8.95
CA GLU A 401 15.19 22.55 -9.63
C GLU A 401 15.29 22.77 -11.14
N PHE A 402 14.30 23.46 -11.73
CA PHE A 402 14.14 23.65 -13.18
C PHE A 402 13.98 25.11 -13.62
N SER A 403 14.50 26.07 -12.86
CA SER A 403 14.51 27.50 -13.21
C SER A 403 13.12 28.03 -13.63
N ASP A 404 12.08 27.57 -12.94
CA ASP A 404 10.67 27.89 -13.17
C ASP A 404 10.12 27.52 -14.56
N ARG A 405 10.79 26.61 -15.29
CA ARG A 405 10.40 26.18 -16.64
C ARG A 405 10.61 24.68 -16.82
N PHE A 406 9.52 23.93 -16.81
CA PHE A 406 9.56 22.48 -17.02
C PHE A 406 8.81 22.08 -18.29
N ASN A 407 9.49 21.45 -19.24
CA ASN A 407 8.87 20.96 -20.48
C ASN A 407 8.37 19.53 -20.29
N TYR A 408 7.06 19.34 -20.44
CA TYR A 408 6.41 18.04 -20.50
C TYR A 408 5.49 17.98 -21.71
N GLN A 409 5.71 16.99 -22.59
CA GLN A 409 4.92 16.79 -23.83
C GLN A 409 4.78 18.06 -24.70
N GLY A 410 5.84 18.86 -24.81
CA GLY A 410 5.86 20.09 -25.61
C GLY A 410 5.20 21.29 -24.93
N LYS A 411 4.65 21.12 -23.72
CA LYS A 411 4.09 22.20 -22.90
C LYS A 411 5.06 22.63 -21.83
N ILE A 412 5.26 23.94 -21.71
CA ILE A 412 6.04 24.53 -20.62
C ILE A 412 5.10 24.73 -19.42
N HIS A 413 5.47 24.13 -18.30
CA HIS A 413 4.85 24.33 -16.99
C HIS A 413 5.71 25.29 -16.17
N LYS A 414 5.08 26.31 -15.58
CA LYS A 414 5.70 27.20 -14.59
C LYS A 414 5.13 26.95 -13.20
N SER A 415 5.88 27.26 -12.15
CA SER A 415 5.38 27.13 -10.77
C SER A 415 4.11 27.97 -10.53
N SER A 416 4.01 29.15 -11.16
CA SER A 416 2.83 30.01 -11.07
C SER A 416 1.53 29.33 -11.52
N ASP A 417 1.60 28.47 -12.55
CA ASP A 417 0.43 27.77 -13.08
C ASP A 417 -0.11 26.75 -12.07
N TRP A 418 0.81 26.06 -11.39
CA TRP A 418 0.50 25.06 -10.37
C TRP A 418 0.05 25.72 -9.06
N LEU A 419 0.68 26.81 -8.65
CA LEU A 419 0.22 27.61 -7.49
C LEU A 419 -1.19 28.17 -7.71
N LYS A 420 -1.53 28.57 -8.94
CA LYS A 420 -2.90 28.99 -9.27
C LYS A 420 -3.90 27.83 -9.11
N ARG A 421 -3.55 26.60 -9.52
CA ARG A 421 -4.38 25.41 -9.31
C ARG A 421 -4.57 25.10 -7.83
N ALA A 422 -3.49 25.10 -7.06
CA ALA A 422 -3.50 24.91 -5.61
C ALA A 422 -4.40 25.94 -4.91
N LYS A 423 -4.31 27.21 -5.31
CA LYS A 423 -5.18 28.27 -4.79
C LYS A 423 -6.66 27.99 -5.06
N ILE A 424 -7.02 27.66 -6.31
CA ILE A 424 -8.41 27.33 -6.68
C ILE A 424 -8.91 26.12 -5.88
N ARG A 425 -8.10 25.05 -5.77
CA ARG A 425 -8.48 23.86 -5.01
C ARG A 425 -8.70 24.17 -3.54
N LYS A 426 -7.81 24.95 -2.92
CA LYS A 426 -7.97 25.39 -1.53
C LYS A 426 -9.27 26.17 -1.33
N GLU A 427 -9.58 27.12 -2.22
CA GLU A 427 -10.82 27.91 -2.16
C GLU A 427 -12.07 27.01 -2.27
N LEU A 428 -12.03 25.99 -3.13
CA LEU A 428 -13.11 25.01 -3.26
C LEU A 428 -13.26 24.11 -2.02
N ILE A 429 -12.14 23.63 -1.45
CA ILE A 429 -12.15 22.85 -0.19
C ILE A 429 -12.72 23.70 0.95
N ASP A 430 -12.25 24.93 1.11
CA ASP A 430 -12.74 25.86 2.14
C ASP A 430 -14.24 26.14 1.97
N LYS A 431 -14.72 26.30 0.74
CA LYS A 431 -16.13 26.57 0.44
C LYS A 431 -17.02 25.35 0.69
N LEU A 432 -16.62 24.18 0.23
CA LEU A 432 -17.49 23.00 0.15
C LEU A 432 -17.36 22.08 1.36
N MET A 433 -16.19 22.04 2.01
CA MET A 433 -15.85 21.01 3.00
C MET A 433 -15.68 21.57 4.42
N TRP A 434 -15.15 22.78 4.59
CA TRP A 434 -14.91 23.36 5.91
C TRP A 434 -16.20 23.77 6.64
N ASP A 435 -16.39 23.31 7.88
CA ASP A 435 -17.47 23.74 8.77
C ASP A 435 -16.87 24.42 10.02
N THR A 436 -16.99 25.75 10.11
CA THR A 436 -16.43 26.52 11.23
C THR A 436 -17.12 26.21 12.57
N LYS A 437 -18.42 25.85 12.55
CA LYS A 437 -19.19 25.60 13.77
C LYS A 437 -18.77 24.26 14.37
N ARG A 438 -18.74 23.21 13.55
CA ARG A 438 -18.33 21.87 13.99
C ARG A 438 -16.81 21.75 14.14
N GLY A 439 -16.05 22.53 13.38
CA GLY A 439 -14.59 22.54 13.45
C GLY A 439 -13.92 21.42 12.67
N PHE A 440 -14.59 20.91 11.64
CA PHE A 440 -14.13 19.81 10.78
C PHE A 440 -14.12 20.22 9.31
N PHE A 441 -13.28 19.54 8.53
CA PHE A 441 -13.49 19.36 7.10
C PHE A 441 -14.32 18.08 6.90
N PHE A 442 -15.45 18.21 6.23
CA PHE A 442 -16.31 17.09 5.86
C PHE A 442 -16.27 16.85 4.37
N ASP A 443 -16.47 15.61 3.95
CA ASP A 443 -16.62 15.27 2.55
C ASP A 443 -17.83 15.99 1.94
N TYR A 444 -17.77 16.24 0.63
CA TYR A 444 -18.85 16.91 -0.10
C TYR A 444 -19.46 15.97 -1.13
N ASN A 445 -20.75 15.68 -0.98
CA ASN A 445 -21.48 14.92 -1.99
C ASN A 445 -21.85 15.85 -3.15
N PHE A 446 -21.21 15.67 -4.30
CA PHE A 446 -21.40 16.56 -5.45
C PHE A 446 -22.69 16.27 -6.23
N VAL A 447 -23.26 15.08 -6.08
CA VAL A 447 -24.54 14.69 -6.68
C VAL A 447 -25.69 15.36 -5.92
N LEU A 448 -25.70 15.22 -4.59
CA LEU A 448 -26.70 15.85 -3.71
C LEU A 448 -26.42 17.33 -3.43
N LYS A 449 -25.24 17.83 -3.84
CA LYS A 449 -24.75 19.18 -3.58
C LYS A 449 -24.79 19.55 -2.09
N LYS A 450 -24.38 18.61 -1.24
CA LYS A 450 -24.46 18.72 0.21
C LYS A 450 -23.20 18.19 0.88
N LYS A 451 -22.72 18.92 1.88
CA LYS A 451 -21.68 18.49 2.80
C LYS A 451 -22.18 17.34 3.67
N THR A 452 -21.33 16.34 3.92
CA THR A 452 -21.64 15.27 4.87
C THR A 452 -21.57 15.78 6.32
N ASN A 453 -21.86 14.90 7.27
CA ASN A 453 -21.80 15.16 8.71
C ASN A 453 -20.98 14.10 9.45
N TYR A 454 -20.22 13.27 8.73
CA TYR A 454 -19.44 12.18 9.31
C TYR A 454 -18.09 12.70 9.79
N GLU A 455 -17.83 12.66 11.10
CA GLU A 455 -16.62 13.19 11.73
C GLU A 455 -15.50 12.15 11.66
N SER A 456 -14.44 12.44 10.90
CA SER A 456 -13.35 11.48 10.64
C SER A 456 -11.98 12.12 10.73
N ALA A 457 -10.98 11.33 11.11
CA ALA A 457 -9.57 11.72 11.18
C ALA A 457 -8.99 12.23 9.86
N VAL A 458 -9.64 11.94 8.72
CA VAL A 458 -9.25 12.53 7.42
C VAL A 458 -9.30 14.07 7.44
N THR A 459 -10.00 14.68 8.41
CA THR A 459 -9.98 16.13 8.64
C THR A 459 -8.58 16.70 8.94
N PHE A 460 -7.59 15.85 9.25
CA PHE A 460 -6.20 16.27 9.47
C PHE A 460 -5.34 16.25 8.20
N TYR A 461 -5.80 15.67 7.09
CA TYR A 461 -5.10 15.76 5.80
C TYR A 461 -4.85 17.21 5.35
N PRO A 462 -5.79 18.16 5.55
CA PRO A 462 -5.55 19.58 5.33
C PRO A 462 -4.37 20.17 6.11
N LEU A 463 -4.07 19.66 7.31
CA LEU A 463 -2.89 20.07 8.09
C LEU A 463 -1.62 19.49 7.48
N TRP A 464 -1.62 18.19 7.18
CA TRP A 464 -0.49 17.50 6.55
C TRP A 464 -0.11 18.16 5.20
N ALA A 465 -1.11 18.47 4.38
CA ALA A 465 -0.93 19.13 3.08
C ALA A 465 -0.56 20.62 3.20
N LYS A 466 -0.55 21.19 4.42
CA LYS A 466 -0.37 22.62 4.72
C LYS A 466 -1.37 23.53 3.97
N LEU A 467 -2.58 23.04 3.74
CA LEU A 467 -3.65 23.79 3.07
C LEU A 467 -4.51 24.57 4.06
N ALA A 468 -4.69 24.06 5.28
CA ALA A 468 -5.52 24.72 6.28
C ALA A 468 -4.88 26.04 6.76
N SER A 469 -5.70 27.08 6.90
CA SER A 469 -5.27 28.34 7.53
C SER A 469 -4.95 28.15 9.01
N LYS A 470 -4.16 29.06 9.60
CA LYS A 470 -3.88 29.06 11.05
C LYS A 470 -5.16 29.07 11.89
N LYS A 471 -6.20 29.78 11.44
CA LYS A 471 -7.52 29.81 12.11
C LYS A 471 -8.21 28.45 12.06
N GLN A 472 -8.26 27.80 10.90
CA GLN A 472 -8.82 26.46 10.74
C GLN A 472 -8.05 25.44 11.59
N ALA A 473 -6.72 25.47 11.55
CA ALA A 473 -5.87 24.60 12.37
C ALA A 473 -6.14 24.77 13.88
N SER A 474 -6.25 26.02 14.35
CA SER A 474 -6.59 26.27 15.76
C SER A 474 -7.97 25.72 16.13
N ILE A 475 -8.96 25.81 15.23
CA ILE A 475 -10.30 25.26 15.47
C ILE A 475 -10.28 23.73 15.46
N LEU A 476 -9.57 23.10 14.50
CA LEU A 476 -9.39 21.65 14.44
C LEU A 476 -8.82 21.09 15.75
N ILE A 477 -7.72 21.68 16.24
CA ILE A 477 -7.08 21.26 17.50
C ILE A 477 -8.03 21.44 18.69
N LYS A 478 -8.81 22.52 18.72
CA LYS A 478 -9.70 22.82 19.85
C LYS A 478 -11.01 22.02 19.84
N ARG A 479 -11.47 21.54 18.67
CA ARG A 479 -12.81 20.95 18.52
C ARG A 479 -12.80 19.53 17.95
N ALA A 480 -12.00 19.27 16.93
CA ALA A 480 -11.97 17.96 16.28
C ALA A 480 -11.06 16.97 17.01
N LEU A 481 -9.86 17.40 17.40
CA LEU A 481 -8.89 16.52 18.07
C LEU A 481 -9.44 15.87 19.35
N PRO A 482 -10.10 16.59 20.29
CA PRO A 482 -10.61 15.98 21.51
C PRO A 482 -11.71 14.93 21.29
N LEU A 483 -12.35 14.92 20.11
CA LEU A 483 -13.37 13.92 19.77
C LEU A 483 -12.78 12.66 19.13
N LEU A 484 -11.54 12.73 18.64
CA LEU A 484 -10.86 11.63 17.96
C LEU A 484 -9.71 11.06 18.80
N GLU A 485 -9.26 11.77 19.83
CA GLU A 485 -8.16 11.35 20.70
C GLU A 485 -8.63 10.31 21.72
N GLU A 486 -8.10 9.10 21.58
CA GLU A 486 -8.31 7.95 22.44
C GLU A 486 -6.99 7.56 23.14
N ALA A 487 -7.05 6.63 24.10
CA ALA A 487 -5.87 6.22 24.88
C ALA A 487 -4.67 5.74 24.02
N GLY A 488 -4.95 5.18 22.82
CA GLY A 488 -3.94 4.68 21.88
C GLY A 488 -3.57 5.63 20.74
N GLY A 489 -4.11 6.85 20.69
CA GLY A 489 -3.88 7.80 19.60
C GLY A 489 -5.18 8.30 18.96
N ILE A 490 -5.19 8.50 17.64
CA ILE A 490 -6.32 9.09 16.92
C ILE A 490 -7.21 7.99 16.33
N ALA A 491 -8.47 7.92 16.77
CA ALA A 491 -9.50 7.06 16.19
C ALA A 491 -9.83 7.50 14.75
N ALA A 492 -10.20 6.55 13.89
CA ALA A 492 -10.51 6.83 12.48
C ALA A 492 -11.73 7.74 12.29
N SER A 493 -12.67 7.68 13.23
CA SER A 493 -13.86 8.53 13.35
C SER A 493 -14.37 8.53 14.79
N THR A 494 -15.20 9.52 15.11
CA THR A 494 -15.90 9.67 16.40
C THR A 494 -16.95 8.59 16.62
#